data_AF-M0PLM4-F1
#
_entry.id   AF-M0PLM4-F1
#
_cell.length_a   1.000
_cell.length_b   1.000
_cell.length_c   1.000
_cell.angle_alpha   90.00
_cell.angle_beta   90.00
_cell.angle_gamma   90.00
#
_symmetry.space_group_name_H-M   'P 1'
#
loop_
_entity.id
_entity.type
_entity.pdbx_description
1 polymer ?
#
loop_
_entity_poly.entity_id
_entity_poly.type
_entity_poly.pdbx_seq_one_letter_code
_entity_poly.pdbx_strand_id
1 'polypeptide(L)'
;MRPDDERYFARIEERLDEAWDVAEAAKEQGRDPEPEIEIPVARDMADRVENILGIDGVAERVRDLEGEMSREEAALELVTDFVDGSVGDYDSREGKIEGAVRTAVALLTEGVVAAPIEGIDRVELLENDDGTEFVNVYYAGPIRSAGGTAQALSVLVADYARSLLGIDEYKPRDVEVERYAEEIALYDKDTGLQYTPKDKESKFIAKHIPVMLDGEATSDEEVSGFRDLERVDTNSARGGMCLVAAEGIALKAPKIQRYTRDLDEVDWPWLQDLIDGTIGKDGAGDGDAAEAEEDAADAEGGDGGEGGDGESDEAEGEPENGAEADGPPRADPSQKFLRDLIAGRPVFTHPSEAGGFRLRYGRARNHGFATGGVHPATMHIVDDFLAAGTQIKTERPGKAHGVVPVDSIEGPTVRLANGEVRRIDDPEEAKEVRNGIEKVLDLGEYLVNYGEFVENNHPLAPASYAPEWWVQEFEAAGADVQAMGDDPHVDLDHPDVDEALAWAREYDCPLHPEYTYLWHDVSVDAFEALADAVAAGEVVEGVLAVERTEAVRDALESLLLEHAATPDALRIPTWRPLARSLGIDDGLRKEWDADDLSRAAREYADGENAIRAVNEVAPFEIRERAP
;
A
#
# COMPACT_ATOMS: atom_id res chain seq x y z
N MET A 1 31.87 -2.73 -3.14
CA MET A 1 31.87 -1.72 -2.06
C MET A 1 32.87 -0.61 -2.37
N ARG A 2 32.62 0.62 -1.92
CA ARG A 2 33.60 1.71 -2.02
C ARG A 2 34.54 1.67 -0.81
N PRO A 3 35.76 2.26 -0.89
CA PRO A 3 36.69 2.29 0.25
C PRO A 3 36.13 2.96 1.52
N ASP A 4 35.13 3.83 1.37
CA ASP A 4 34.49 4.51 2.50
C ASP A 4 33.52 3.57 3.23
N ASP A 5 32.83 2.70 2.48
CA ASP A 5 31.92 1.67 3.00
C ASP A 5 32.71 0.60 3.77
N GLU A 6 33.85 0.16 3.23
CA GLU A 6 34.75 -0.79 3.89
C GLU A 6 35.23 -0.26 5.25
N ARG A 7 35.63 1.02 5.30
CA ARG A 7 36.02 1.66 6.57
C ARG A 7 34.85 1.80 7.55
N TYR A 8 33.63 1.97 7.04
CA TYR A 8 32.43 2.03 7.87
C TYR A 8 32.13 0.68 8.52
N PHE A 9 32.13 -0.42 7.75
CA PHE A 9 31.90 -1.77 8.27
C PHE A 9 33.01 -2.21 9.22
N ALA A 10 34.29 -1.98 8.88
CA ALA A 10 35.40 -2.31 9.76
C ALA A 10 35.28 -1.65 11.15
N ARG A 11 34.77 -0.42 11.20
CA ARG A 11 34.52 0.30 12.46
C ARG A 11 33.34 -0.30 13.25
N ILE A 12 32.32 -0.83 12.57
CA ILE A 12 31.21 -1.51 13.25
C ILE A 12 31.70 -2.85 13.82
N GLU A 13 32.43 -3.62 13.03
CA GLU A 13 33.02 -4.90 13.43
C GLU A 13 33.95 -4.74 14.65
N GLU A 14 34.88 -3.78 14.61
CA GLU A 14 35.78 -3.51 15.75
C GLU A 14 35.00 -3.20 17.04
N ARG A 15 33.91 -2.43 16.94
CA ARG A 15 33.06 -2.11 18.10
C ARG A 15 32.20 -3.29 18.56
N LEU A 16 31.84 -4.18 17.65
CA LEU A 16 31.15 -5.43 17.99
C LEU A 16 32.09 -6.36 18.75
N ASP A 17 33.32 -6.53 18.27
CA ASP A 17 34.36 -7.34 18.94
C ASP A 17 34.62 -6.82 20.37
N GLU A 18 34.75 -5.50 20.55
CA GLU A 18 34.89 -4.90 21.88
C GLU A 18 33.71 -5.23 22.83
N ALA A 19 32.48 -5.24 22.30
CA ALA A 19 31.30 -5.59 23.07
C ALA A 19 31.25 -7.10 23.38
N TRP A 20 31.72 -7.92 22.44
CA TRP A 20 31.79 -9.37 22.55
C TRP A 20 32.75 -9.81 23.64
N ASP A 21 33.96 -9.23 23.68
CA ASP A 21 34.96 -9.48 24.73
C ASP A 21 34.39 -9.22 26.14
N VAL A 22 33.59 -8.16 26.28
CA VAL A 22 32.94 -7.80 27.55
C VAL A 22 31.86 -8.82 27.92
N ALA A 23 31.04 -9.24 26.95
CA ALA A 23 29.99 -10.22 27.15
C ALA A 23 30.56 -11.60 27.50
N GLU A 24 31.62 -12.04 26.81
CA GLU A 24 32.29 -13.32 27.05
C GLU A 24 32.86 -13.38 28.48
N ALA A 25 33.60 -12.35 28.89
CA ALA A 25 34.14 -12.26 30.26
C ALA A 25 33.04 -12.22 31.35
N ALA A 26 31.83 -11.78 31.01
CA ALA A 26 30.68 -11.84 31.92
C ALA A 26 30.08 -13.26 31.97
N LYS A 27 29.82 -13.87 30.81
CA LYS A 27 29.25 -15.21 30.64
C LYS A 27 30.11 -16.31 31.29
N GLU A 28 31.44 -16.21 31.16
CA GLU A 28 32.41 -17.13 31.78
C GLU A 28 32.31 -17.20 33.32
N GLN A 29 31.65 -16.24 33.98
CA GLN A 29 31.42 -16.26 35.43
C GLN A 29 30.35 -17.27 35.86
N GLY A 30 29.61 -17.85 34.91
CA GLY A 30 28.59 -18.89 35.16
C GLY A 30 27.42 -18.40 36.00
N ARG A 31 27.01 -17.14 35.81
CA ARG A 31 25.88 -16.51 36.53
C ARG A 31 24.58 -16.45 35.73
N ASP A 32 24.65 -16.74 34.44
CA ASP A 32 23.54 -16.76 33.49
C ASP A 32 23.17 -18.21 33.12
N PRO A 33 22.04 -18.46 32.40
CA PRO A 33 21.61 -19.81 32.04
C PRO A 33 22.68 -20.62 31.30
N GLU A 34 23.33 -20.00 30.32
CA GLU A 34 24.45 -20.58 29.59
C GLU A 34 25.77 -19.84 29.87
N PRO A 35 26.91 -20.56 29.94
CA PRO A 35 28.24 -19.97 30.15
C PRO A 35 28.83 -19.32 28.90
N GLU A 36 28.10 -19.35 27.79
CA GLU A 36 28.47 -18.78 26.49
C GLU A 36 27.44 -17.74 26.02
N ILE A 37 27.80 -16.97 24.98
CA ILE A 37 26.94 -15.95 24.39
C ILE A 37 25.87 -16.65 23.53
N GLU A 38 24.59 -16.36 23.80
CA GLU A 38 23.43 -17.03 23.18
C GLU A 38 22.91 -16.32 21.91
N ILE A 39 23.51 -15.19 21.53
CA ILE A 39 23.11 -14.42 20.33
C ILE A 39 24.26 -14.49 19.32
N PRO A 40 24.21 -15.39 18.32
CA PRO A 40 25.30 -15.55 17.34
C PRO A 40 25.44 -14.33 16.42
N VAL A 41 26.65 -14.06 15.95
CA VAL A 41 26.88 -13.07 14.88
C VAL A 41 26.67 -13.74 13.53
N ALA A 42 25.84 -13.13 12.68
CA ALA A 42 25.67 -13.50 11.29
C ALA A 42 26.11 -12.33 10.39
N ARG A 43 26.81 -12.62 9.28
CA ARG A 43 27.27 -11.58 8.34
C ARG A 43 26.24 -11.31 7.25
N ASP A 44 25.53 -12.34 6.83
CA ASP A 44 24.56 -12.30 5.76
C ASP A 44 23.29 -13.09 6.13
N MET A 45 22.36 -13.17 5.20
CA MET A 45 21.11 -13.93 5.38
C MET A 45 21.37 -15.43 5.50
N ALA A 46 22.30 -15.98 4.70
CA ALA A 46 22.66 -17.38 4.74
C ALA A 46 23.17 -17.80 6.14
N ASP A 47 24.06 -17.01 6.75
CA ASP A 47 24.51 -17.21 8.13
C ASP A 47 23.34 -17.14 9.13
N ARG A 48 22.38 -16.22 8.93
CA ARG A 48 21.21 -16.13 9.83
C ARG A 48 20.38 -17.40 9.77
N VAL A 49 20.13 -17.92 8.57
CA VAL A 49 19.34 -19.15 8.35
C VAL A 49 20.04 -20.38 8.96
N GLU A 50 21.35 -20.53 8.78
CA GLU A 50 22.10 -21.63 9.39
C GLU A 50 22.15 -21.49 10.92
N ASN A 51 22.46 -20.31 11.45
CA ASN A 51 22.57 -20.09 12.89
C ASN A 51 21.23 -20.24 13.62
N ILE A 52 20.11 -19.79 13.01
CA ILE A 52 18.78 -19.89 13.64
C ILE A 52 18.28 -21.34 13.67
N LEU A 53 18.63 -22.15 12.66
CA LEU A 53 18.18 -23.55 12.58
C LEU A 53 19.18 -24.54 13.20
N GLY A 54 20.46 -24.19 13.30
CA GLY A 54 21.52 -25.09 13.73
C GLY A 54 21.77 -26.25 12.74
N ILE A 55 21.57 -26.02 11.44
CA ILE A 55 21.70 -27.04 10.39
C ILE A 55 22.96 -26.76 9.57
N ASP A 56 24.01 -27.55 9.81
CA ASP A 56 25.29 -27.41 9.11
C ASP A 56 25.15 -27.55 7.59
N GLY A 57 25.80 -26.66 6.85
CA GLY A 57 25.90 -26.69 5.39
C GLY A 57 24.81 -25.89 4.67
N VAL A 58 23.80 -25.40 5.38
CA VAL A 58 22.73 -24.58 4.77
C VAL A 58 23.30 -23.26 4.24
N ALA A 59 24.18 -22.58 4.98
CA ALA A 59 24.65 -21.28 4.53
C ALA A 59 25.59 -21.38 3.31
N GLU A 60 26.39 -22.44 3.20
CA GLU A 60 27.22 -22.68 2.01
C GLU A 60 26.31 -22.91 0.79
N ARG A 61 25.31 -23.78 0.93
CA ARG A 61 24.42 -24.12 -0.17
C ARG A 61 23.52 -22.96 -0.60
N VAL A 62 22.99 -22.18 0.35
CA VAL A 62 22.19 -20.99 0.03
C VAL A 62 23.01 -20.00 -0.80
N ARG A 63 24.28 -19.77 -0.46
CA ARG A 63 25.16 -18.87 -1.25
C ARG A 63 25.46 -19.38 -2.65
N ASP A 64 25.49 -20.70 -2.85
CA ASP A 64 25.63 -21.29 -4.19
C ASP A 64 24.39 -21.05 -5.05
N LEU A 65 23.21 -20.97 -4.43
CA LEU A 65 21.94 -20.71 -5.11
C LEU A 65 21.66 -19.20 -5.28
N GLU A 66 22.22 -18.37 -4.39
CA GLU A 66 22.10 -16.90 -4.44
C GLU A 66 22.66 -16.34 -5.78
N GLY A 67 21.78 -15.73 -6.56
CA GLY A 67 22.12 -15.09 -7.84
C GLY A 67 21.86 -15.95 -9.08
N GLU A 68 21.50 -17.23 -8.91
CA GLU A 68 21.03 -18.10 -10.01
C GLU A 68 19.51 -18.19 -10.09
N MET A 69 18.81 -18.07 -8.95
CA MET A 69 17.36 -18.25 -8.83
C MET A 69 16.76 -17.36 -7.73
N SER A 70 15.43 -17.27 -7.71
CA SER A 70 14.68 -16.59 -6.63
C SER A 70 14.79 -17.33 -5.30
N ARG A 71 14.40 -16.67 -4.20
CA ARG A 71 14.42 -17.28 -2.86
C ARG A 71 13.47 -18.46 -2.76
N GLU A 72 12.30 -18.35 -3.37
CA GLU A 72 11.30 -19.41 -3.42
C GLU A 72 11.83 -20.63 -4.19
N GLU A 73 12.46 -20.42 -5.34
CA GLU A 73 13.10 -21.49 -6.10
C GLU A 73 14.27 -22.12 -5.32
N ALA A 74 15.10 -21.30 -4.65
CA ALA A 74 16.18 -21.80 -3.80
C ALA A 74 15.66 -22.64 -2.62
N ALA A 75 14.52 -22.25 -2.03
CA ALA A 75 13.87 -23.03 -0.98
C ALA A 75 13.42 -24.41 -1.49
N LEU A 76 12.93 -24.49 -2.72
CA LEU A 76 12.51 -25.75 -3.35
C LEU A 76 13.71 -26.61 -3.75
N GLU A 77 14.77 -26.02 -4.30
CA GLU A 77 16.00 -26.75 -4.66
C GLU A 77 16.67 -27.38 -3.43
N LEU A 78 16.69 -26.66 -2.30
CA LEU A 78 17.21 -27.17 -1.02
C LEU A 78 16.49 -28.43 -0.53
N VAL A 79 15.23 -28.67 -0.95
CA VAL A 79 14.50 -29.89 -0.58
C VAL A 79 15.21 -31.13 -1.10
N THR A 80 15.66 -31.11 -2.35
CA THR A 80 16.44 -32.20 -2.95
C THR A 80 17.71 -32.44 -2.17
N ASP A 81 18.39 -31.37 -1.74
CA ASP A 81 19.61 -31.47 -0.93
C ASP A 81 19.38 -32.14 0.44
N PHE A 82 18.28 -31.82 1.12
CA PHE A 82 17.90 -32.49 2.37
C PHE A 82 17.54 -33.97 2.14
N VAL A 83 16.82 -34.27 1.05
CA VAL A 83 16.42 -35.64 0.71
C VAL A 83 17.63 -36.50 0.38
N ASP A 84 18.57 -35.99 -0.42
CA ASP A 84 19.80 -36.67 -0.81
C ASP A 84 20.85 -36.72 0.32
N GLY A 85 20.72 -35.83 1.32
CA GLY A 85 21.62 -35.73 2.46
C GLY A 85 22.92 -34.98 2.15
N SER A 86 22.90 -34.06 1.18
CA SER A 86 24.00 -33.11 0.94
C SER A 86 23.98 -31.93 1.92
N VAL A 87 22.82 -31.61 2.49
CA VAL A 87 22.62 -30.55 3.50
C VAL A 87 21.92 -31.12 4.74
N GLY A 88 22.45 -30.80 5.92
CA GLY A 88 21.98 -31.33 7.20
C GLY A 88 22.27 -32.84 7.40
N ASP A 89 22.48 -33.24 8.65
CA ASP A 89 22.70 -34.66 9.01
C ASP A 89 21.44 -35.22 9.68
N TYR A 90 20.57 -35.85 8.88
CA TYR A 90 19.32 -36.44 9.33
C TYR A 90 19.23 -37.94 9.05
N ASP A 91 19.08 -38.73 10.11
CA ASP A 91 18.93 -40.18 10.05
C ASP A 91 17.51 -40.65 9.64
N SER A 92 16.49 -39.82 9.83
CA SER A 92 15.08 -40.16 9.62
C SER A 92 14.46 -39.41 8.43
N ARG A 93 13.41 -39.99 7.83
CA ARG A 93 12.64 -39.34 6.75
C ARG A 93 11.91 -38.09 7.29
N GLU A 94 11.35 -38.21 8.49
CA GLU A 94 10.73 -37.14 9.28
C GLU A 94 11.69 -35.95 9.44
N GLY A 95 12.94 -36.23 9.86
CA GLY A 95 13.93 -35.19 10.12
C GLY A 95 14.37 -34.46 8.85
N LYS A 96 14.49 -35.18 7.73
CA LYS A 96 14.77 -34.57 6.41
C LYS A 96 13.65 -33.62 5.97
N ILE A 97 12.40 -34.04 6.14
CA ILE A 97 11.24 -33.19 5.81
C ILE A 97 11.18 -31.99 6.76
N GLU A 98 11.36 -32.19 8.06
CA GLU A 98 11.37 -31.10 9.03
C GLU A 98 12.47 -30.07 8.73
N GLY A 99 13.69 -30.54 8.47
CA GLY A 99 14.83 -29.69 8.09
C GLY A 99 14.55 -28.86 6.84
N ALA A 100 13.96 -29.48 5.82
CA ALA A 100 13.57 -28.80 4.59
C ALA A 100 12.49 -27.73 4.83
N VAL A 101 11.42 -28.07 5.56
CA VAL A 101 10.31 -27.15 5.85
C VAL A 101 10.78 -25.95 6.68
N ARG A 102 11.57 -26.20 7.75
CA ARG A 102 12.13 -25.11 8.58
C ARG A 102 13.08 -24.22 7.77
N THR A 103 13.92 -24.81 6.93
CA THR A 103 14.87 -24.06 6.07
C THR A 103 14.17 -23.20 5.05
N ALA A 104 13.12 -23.71 4.40
CA ALA A 104 12.33 -22.94 3.46
C ALA A 104 11.67 -21.72 4.13
N VAL A 105 11.02 -21.90 5.29
CA VAL A 105 10.41 -20.78 6.02
C VAL A 105 11.49 -19.78 6.48
N ALA A 106 12.66 -20.25 6.92
CA ALA A 106 13.75 -19.37 7.33
C ALA A 106 14.32 -18.56 6.16
N LEU A 107 14.48 -19.17 4.98
CA LEU A 107 15.00 -18.50 3.80
C LEU A 107 14.06 -17.38 3.33
N LEU A 108 12.75 -17.66 3.28
CA LEU A 108 11.72 -16.71 2.85
C LEU A 108 11.49 -15.58 3.85
N THR A 109 11.87 -15.80 5.11
CA THR A 109 11.76 -14.79 6.16
C THR A 109 13.12 -14.19 6.51
N GLU A 110 14.13 -14.39 5.66
CA GLU A 110 15.51 -13.93 5.81
C GLU A 110 16.18 -14.27 7.16
N GLY A 111 15.66 -15.27 7.88
CA GLY A 111 16.06 -15.60 9.23
C GLY A 111 15.82 -14.47 10.25
N VAL A 112 14.88 -13.55 10.01
CA VAL A 112 14.59 -12.42 10.92
C VAL A 112 13.38 -12.63 11.83
N VAL A 113 12.61 -13.71 11.62
CA VAL A 113 11.44 -14.07 12.44
C VAL A 113 11.64 -15.41 13.14
N ALA A 114 10.91 -15.63 14.23
CA ALA A 114 10.99 -16.88 15.01
C ALA A 114 10.18 -18.04 14.39
N ALA A 115 9.36 -17.79 13.37
CA ALA A 115 8.47 -18.78 12.76
C ALA A 115 9.14 -20.11 12.33
N PRO A 116 10.39 -20.15 11.80
CA PRO A 116 11.05 -21.41 11.49
C PRO A 116 11.33 -22.30 12.72
N ILE A 117 11.52 -21.69 13.89
CA ILE A 117 11.77 -22.40 15.16
C ILE A 117 10.44 -22.66 15.89
N GLU A 118 9.70 -21.59 16.14
CA GLU A 118 8.52 -21.59 17.03
C GLU A 118 7.20 -21.80 16.29
N GLY A 119 7.16 -21.59 14.97
CA GLY A 119 5.95 -21.74 14.15
C GLY A 119 5.76 -23.15 13.60
N ILE A 120 6.83 -23.94 13.51
CA ILE A 120 6.82 -25.36 13.14
C ILE A 120 7.32 -26.14 14.35
N ASP A 121 6.42 -26.84 15.02
CA ASP A 121 6.74 -27.59 16.23
C ASP A 121 7.50 -28.88 15.88
N ARG A 122 6.93 -29.72 15.00
CA ARG A 122 7.50 -30.99 14.54
C ARG A 122 6.87 -31.51 13.26
N VAL A 123 7.56 -32.45 12.59
CA VAL A 123 7.01 -33.24 11.48
C VAL A 123 6.98 -34.73 11.84
N GLU A 124 5.87 -35.41 11.56
CA GLU A 124 5.67 -36.84 11.84
C GLU A 124 5.19 -37.60 10.59
N LEU A 125 5.47 -38.90 10.53
CA LEU A 125 4.82 -39.82 9.58
C LEU A 125 3.71 -40.59 10.29
N LEU A 126 2.50 -40.49 9.74
CA LEU A 126 1.31 -41.21 10.21
C LEU A 126 0.80 -42.17 9.14
N GLU A 127 -0.08 -43.10 9.52
CA GLU A 127 -0.64 -44.10 8.59
C GLU A 127 -2.07 -43.73 8.15
N ASN A 128 -2.29 -43.77 6.84
CA ASN A 128 -3.60 -43.75 6.20
C ASN A 128 -4.39 -45.03 6.53
N ASP A 129 -5.69 -45.03 6.26
CA ASP A 129 -6.57 -46.17 6.54
C ASP A 129 -6.25 -47.41 5.68
N ASP A 130 -5.54 -47.22 4.55
CA ASP A 130 -5.02 -48.29 3.69
C ASP A 130 -3.59 -48.73 4.05
N GLY A 131 -3.02 -48.17 5.13
CA GLY A 131 -1.70 -48.50 5.65
C GLY A 131 -0.54 -47.82 4.93
N THR A 132 -0.80 -46.86 4.03
CA THR A 132 0.28 -46.02 3.47
C THR A 132 0.67 -44.92 4.44
N GLU A 133 1.94 -44.54 4.46
CA GLU A 133 2.43 -43.44 5.30
C GLU A 133 2.16 -42.10 4.61
N PHE A 134 1.84 -41.06 5.40
CA PHE A 134 1.71 -39.67 4.96
C PHE A 134 2.37 -38.72 5.96
N VAL A 135 2.62 -37.47 5.54
CA VAL A 135 3.27 -36.44 6.38
C VAL A 135 2.24 -35.66 7.19
N ASN A 136 2.50 -35.49 8.48
CA ASN A 136 1.80 -34.58 9.38
C ASN A 136 2.75 -33.46 9.85
N VAL A 137 2.36 -32.19 9.65
CA VAL A 137 3.14 -31.01 10.07
C VAL A 137 2.41 -30.28 11.19
N TYR A 138 3.02 -30.17 12.36
CA TYR A 138 2.47 -29.45 13.50
C TYR A 138 2.88 -27.98 13.46
N TYR A 139 1.90 -27.11 13.24
CA TYR A 139 2.07 -25.66 13.26
C TYR A 139 1.64 -25.06 14.59
N ALA A 140 2.32 -23.99 15.00
CA ALA A 140 1.98 -23.21 16.18
C ALA A 140 1.67 -21.74 15.81
N GLY A 141 1.01 -21.02 16.70
CA GLY A 141 0.58 -19.63 16.49
C GLY A 141 1.66 -18.66 15.97
N PRO A 142 2.95 -18.76 16.38
CA PRO A 142 4.03 -17.93 15.85
C PRO A 142 4.22 -18.01 14.33
N ILE A 143 3.69 -19.03 13.65
CA ILE A 143 3.71 -19.14 12.17
C ILE A 143 3.04 -17.93 11.49
N ARG A 144 2.16 -17.20 12.18
CA ARG A 144 1.55 -15.97 11.64
C ARG A 144 2.60 -14.93 11.23
N SER A 145 3.71 -14.85 11.95
CA SER A 145 4.79 -13.89 11.71
C SER A 145 5.58 -14.16 10.42
N ALA A 146 5.50 -15.37 9.87
CA ALA A 146 6.15 -15.70 8.59
C ALA A 146 5.43 -15.09 7.37
N GLY A 147 4.17 -14.67 7.54
CA GLY A 147 3.31 -14.27 6.42
C GLY A 147 2.75 -15.45 5.62
N GLY A 148 1.70 -15.17 4.84
CA GLY A 148 0.96 -16.20 4.09
C GLY A 148 1.80 -16.95 3.06
N THR A 149 2.75 -16.28 2.41
CA THR A 149 3.61 -16.90 1.37
C THR A 149 4.50 -17.98 1.99
N ALA A 150 5.19 -17.69 3.09
CA ALA A 150 6.03 -18.67 3.78
C ALA A 150 5.21 -19.80 4.41
N GLN A 151 4.01 -19.50 4.94
CA GLN A 151 3.07 -20.52 5.41
C GLN A 151 2.72 -21.51 4.29
N ALA A 152 2.33 -21.01 3.12
CA ALA A 152 1.92 -21.87 2.03
C ALA A 152 3.10 -22.62 1.38
N LEU A 153 4.27 -21.98 1.26
CA LEU A 153 5.49 -22.65 0.80
C LEU A 153 5.95 -23.75 1.77
N SER A 154 5.72 -23.60 3.08
CA SER A 154 6.01 -24.66 4.05
C SER A 154 5.24 -25.96 3.75
N VAL A 155 3.99 -25.84 3.28
CA VAL A 155 3.15 -26.97 2.87
C VAL A 155 3.66 -27.57 1.56
N LEU A 156 4.01 -26.72 0.58
CA LEU A 156 4.54 -27.17 -0.71
C LEU A 156 5.88 -27.91 -0.54
N VAL A 157 6.75 -27.40 0.33
CA VAL A 157 8.04 -28.03 0.64
C VAL A 157 7.86 -29.38 1.33
N ALA A 158 6.91 -29.48 2.28
CA ALA A 158 6.58 -30.77 2.88
C ALA A 158 6.04 -31.76 1.84
N ASP A 159 5.22 -31.28 0.91
CA ASP A 159 4.66 -32.07 -0.19
C ASP A 159 5.75 -32.57 -1.16
N TYR A 160 6.68 -31.69 -1.52
CA TYR A 160 7.78 -32.03 -2.40
C TYR A 160 8.76 -33.01 -1.74
N ALA A 161 9.13 -32.78 -0.48
CA ALA A 161 9.99 -33.69 0.26
C ALA A 161 9.37 -35.09 0.39
N ARG A 162 8.06 -35.19 0.63
CA ARG A 162 7.37 -36.49 0.74
C ARG A 162 7.37 -37.26 -0.59
N SER A 163 7.23 -36.56 -1.72
CA SER A 163 7.12 -37.21 -3.03
C SER A 163 8.46 -37.82 -3.43
N LEU A 164 9.57 -37.10 -3.18
CA LEU A 164 10.92 -37.59 -3.39
C LEU A 164 11.28 -38.77 -2.47
N LEU A 165 10.76 -38.78 -1.24
CA LEU A 165 10.95 -39.87 -0.27
C LEU A 165 9.99 -41.07 -0.49
N GLY A 166 9.09 -41.00 -1.47
CA GLY A 166 8.13 -42.06 -1.78
C GLY A 166 7.06 -42.26 -0.70
N ILE A 167 6.71 -41.19 0.01
CA ILE A 167 5.64 -41.15 1.02
C ILE A 167 4.32 -40.74 0.32
N ASP A 168 3.23 -41.40 0.68
CA ASP A 168 1.93 -41.22 0.02
C ASP A 168 1.24 -39.92 0.47
N GLU A 169 0.20 -39.54 -0.26
CA GLU A 169 -0.64 -38.40 0.08
C GLU A 169 -1.47 -38.66 1.34
N TYR A 170 -1.72 -37.60 2.10
CA TYR A 170 -2.71 -37.61 3.16
C TYR A 170 -4.11 -37.87 2.57
N LYS A 171 -4.78 -38.90 3.09
CA LYS A 171 -6.16 -39.25 2.70
C LYS A 171 -7.10 -38.87 3.84
N PRO A 172 -7.66 -37.65 3.83
CA PRO A 172 -8.46 -37.14 4.94
C PRO A 172 -9.75 -37.94 5.11
N ARG A 173 -10.12 -38.19 6.37
CA ARG A 173 -11.43 -38.74 6.73
C ARG A 173 -12.47 -37.63 6.70
N ASP A 174 -13.72 -37.94 6.38
CA ASP A 174 -14.81 -36.96 6.35
C ASP A 174 -14.94 -36.16 7.66
N VAL A 175 -14.70 -36.82 8.81
CA VAL A 175 -14.73 -36.17 10.13
C VAL A 175 -13.58 -35.19 10.35
N GLU A 176 -12.42 -35.43 9.75
CA GLU A 176 -11.25 -34.54 9.80
C GLU A 176 -11.48 -33.31 8.92
N VAL A 177 -12.09 -33.49 7.75
CA VAL A 177 -12.48 -32.40 6.85
C VAL A 177 -13.48 -31.46 7.51
N GLU A 178 -14.52 -32.00 8.14
CA GLU A 178 -15.50 -31.18 8.84
C GLU A 178 -14.89 -30.51 10.10
N ARG A 179 -13.93 -31.18 10.75
CA ARG A 179 -13.16 -30.60 11.86
C ARG A 179 -12.36 -29.38 11.43
N TYR A 180 -11.68 -29.42 10.27
CA TYR A 180 -10.97 -28.25 9.73
C TYR A 180 -11.91 -27.05 9.52
N ALA A 181 -13.07 -27.28 8.90
CA ALA A 181 -14.04 -26.20 8.64
C ALA A 181 -14.61 -25.60 9.93
N GLU A 182 -14.90 -26.44 10.94
CA GLU A 182 -15.34 -25.97 12.26
C GLU A 182 -14.25 -25.14 12.95
N GLU A 183 -12.99 -25.60 12.94
CA GLU A 183 -11.87 -24.89 13.57
C GLU A 183 -11.56 -23.54 12.90
N ILE A 184 -11.57 -23.46 11.57
CA ILE A 184 -11.31 -22.20 10.85
C ILE A 184 -12.38 -21.16 11.19
N ALA A 185 -13.66 -21.55 11.16
CA ALA A 185 -14.77 -20.67 11.52
C ALA A 185 -14.73 -20.24 13.00
N LEU A 186 -14.33 -21.14 13.90
CA LEU A 186 -14.18 -20.85 15.32
C LEU A 186 -13.01 -19.86 15.56
N TYR A 187 -11.87 -20.11 14.92
CA TYR A 187 -10.67 -19.29 15.06
C TYR A 187 -10.86 -17.88 14.50
N ASP A 188 -11.52 -17.73 13.34
CA ASP A 188 -11.85 -16.42 12.79
C ASP A 188 -12.70 -15.60 13.75
N LYS A 189 -13.71 -16.23 14.37
CA LYS A 189 -14.60 -15.57 15.31
C LYS A 189 -13.87 -15.07 16.57
N ASP A 190 -12.87 -15.81 17.04
CA ASP A 190 -12.12 -15.51 18.27
C ASP A 190 -10.96 -14.54 18.02
N THR A 191 -10.15 -14.82 16.99
CA THR A 191 -8.87 -14.13 16.72
C THR A 191 -8.91 -13.24 15.47
N GLY A 192 -9.74 -13.56 14.49
CA GLY A 192 -9.80 -12.89 13.18
C GLY A 192 -8.71 -13.36 12.22
N LEU A 193 -9.13 -13.73 11.00
CA LEU A 193 -8.25 -14.07 9.88
C LEU A 193 -8.18 -12.92 8.86
N GLN A 194 -7.05 -12.81 8.14
CA GLN A 194 -6.92 -11.88 7.01
C GLN A 194 -7.86 -12.23 5.86
N TYR A 195 -8.06 -13.54 5.65
CA TYR A 195 -9.03 -14.09 4.73
C TYR A 195 -9.68 -15.31 5.38
N THR A 196 -11.01 -15.35 5.37
CA THR A 196 -11.77 -16.42 5.99
C THR A 196 -12.43 -17.25 4.90
N PRO A 197 -11.87 -18.42 4.53
CA PRO A 197 -12.52 -19.29 3.55
C PRO A 197 -13.88 -19.74 4.08
N LYS A 198 -14.89 -19.72 3.22
CA LYS A 198 -16.23 -20.19 3.56
C LYS A 198 -16.21 -21.70 3.85
N ASP A 199 -17.26 -22.21 4.50
CA ASP A 199 -17.36 -23.65 4.86
C ASP A 199 -17.01 -24.60 3.71
N LYS A 200 -17.53 -24.32 2.49
CA LYS A 200 -17.26 -25.14 1.31
C LYS A 200 -15.80 -25.07 0.85
N GLU A 201 -15.18 -23.89 0.91
CA GLU A 201 -13.77 -23.67 0.56
C GLU A 201 -12.85 -24.33 1.59
N SER A 202 -13.14 -24.14 2.89
CA SER A 202 -12.42 -24.80 3.99
C SER A 202 -12.41 -26.32 3.83
N LYS A 203 -13.58 -26.92 3.52
CA LYS A 203 -13.69 -28.36 3.25
C LYS A 203 -13.00 -28.79 1.97
N PHE A 204 -12.97 -27.91 0.96
CA PHE A 204 -12.29 -28.19 -0.29
C PHE A 204 -10.77 -28.24 -0.07
N ILE A 205 -10.20 -27.27 0.64
CA ILE A 205 -8.79 -27.24 1.01
C ILE A 205 -8.43 -28.50 1.81
N ALA A 206 -9.19 -28.80 2.87
CA ALA A 206 -8.92 -29.96 3.72
C ALA A 206 -9.00 -31.32 2.99
N LYS A 207 -9.71 -31.39 1.85
CA LYS A 207 -9.82 -32.61 1.01
C LYS A 207 -8.67 -32.82 0.05
N HIS A 208 -8.00 -31.74 -0.38
CA HIS A 208 -7.03 -31.78 -1.48
C HIS A 208 -5.60 -31.50 -1.01
N ILE A 209 -5.41 -31.01 0.21
CA ILE A 209 -4.08 -30.80 0.75
C ILE A 209 -3.36 -32.15 0.95
N PRO A 210 -2.18 -32.35 0.34
CA PRO A 210 -1.52 -33.67 0.28
C PRO A 210 -0.74 -34.02 1.55
N VAL A 211 -0.59 -33.07 2.47
CA VAL A 211 0.00 -33.26 3.80
C VAL A 211 -1.04 -32.86 4.85
N MET A 212 -1.03 -33.51 6.01
CA MET A 212 -1.92 -33.14 7.10
C MET A 212 -1.37 -31.90 7.81
N LEU A 213 -2.20 -30.86 7.90
CA LEU A 213 -1.92 -29.69 8.73
C LEU A 213 -2.45 -29.96 10.14
N ASP A 214 -1.58 -29.84 11.13
CA ASP A 214 -1.93 -30.05 12.53
C ASP A 214 -1.31 -28.95 13.40
N GLY A 215 -1.43 -29.08 14.71
CA GLY A 215 -0.88 -28.09 15.62
C GLY A 215 -1.33 -28.22 17.05
N GLU A 216 -0.70 -27.44 17.90
CA GLU A 216 -1.12 -27.33 19.29
C GLU A 216 -2.40 -26.50 19.41
N ALA A 217 -3.14 -26.71 20.51
CA ALA A 217 -4.27 -25.89 20.87
C ALA A 217 -3.82 -24.44 21.13
N THR A 218 -4.42 -23.47 20.44
CA THR A 218 -4.10 -22.04 20.64
C THR A 218 -5.24 -21.24 21.27
N SER A 219 -6.45 -21.83 21.38
CA SER A 219 -7.61 -21.21 22.00
C SER A 219 -8.18 -22.10 23.11
N ASP A 220 -8.79 -21.45 24.11
CA ASP A 220 -9.56 -22.10 25.17
C ASP A 220 -10.96 -22.55 24.67
N GLU A 221 -11.39 -22.10 23.48
CA GLU A 221 -12.65 -22.56 22.87
C GLU A 221 -12.49 -23.95 22.24
N GLU A 222 -13.38 -24.86 22.65
CA GLU A 222 -13.43 -26.23 22.13
C GLU A 222 -14.40 -26.36 20.97
N VAL A 223 -14.09 -27.27 20.05
CA VAL A 223 -15.02 -27.69 19.01
C VAL A 223 -16.22 -28.42 19.60
N SER A 224 -17.34 -28.29 18.90
CA SER A 224 -18.65 -28.79 19.31
C SER A 224 -19.02 -30.12 18.66
N GLY A 225 -18.68 -30.31 17.38
CA GLY A 225 -19.11 -31.45 16.57
C GLY A 225 -18.12 -32.59 16.50
N PHE A 226 -16.86 -32.27 16.17
CA PHE A 226 -15.87 -33.27 15.74
C PHE A 226 -14.77 -33.51 16.80
N ARG A 227 -15.18 -33.99 17.98
CA ARG A 227 -14.29 -34.22 19.13
C ARG A 227 -13.66 -35.62 19.13
N ASP A 228 -12.54 -35.73 19.85
CA ASP A 228 -11.84 -36.99 20.16
C ASP A 228 -11.48 -37.81 18.90
N LEU A 229 -10.94 -37.12 17.89
CA LEU A 229 -10.49 -37.77 16.65
C LEU A 229 -9.16 -38.50 16.88
N GLU A 230 -8.99 -39.66 16.23
CA GLU A 230 -7.81 -40.52 16.43
C GLU A 230 -6.49 -39.85 16.07
N ARG A 231 -6.48 -39.01 15.02
CA ARG A 231 -5.28 -38.33 14.52
C ARG A 231 -5.14 -36.88 15.00
N VAL A 232 -6.01 -36.41 15.90
CA VAL A 232 -6.00 -35.02 16.40
C VAL A 232 -5.98 -35.04 17.92
N ASP A 233 -4.86 -34.60 18.50
CA ASP A 233 -4.58 -34.73 19.94
C ASP A 233 -5.35 -33.74 20.83
N THR A 234 -6.16 -32.84 20.23
CA THR A 234 -6.88 -31.79 20.95
C THR A 234 -8.33 -31.62 20.51
N ASN A 235 -9.16 -31.10 21.42
CA ASN A 235 -10.53 -30.66 21.13
C ASN A 235 -10.64 -29.14 20.98
N SER A 236 -9.55 -28.39 21.13
CA SER A 236 -9.51 -26.95 20.87
C SER A 236 -9.15 -26.63 19.42
N ALA A 237 -9.38 -25.39 19.00
CA ALA A 237 -8.91 -24.90 17.71
C ALA A 237 -7.37 -24.85 17.66
N ARG A 238 -6.80 -25.36 16.57
CA ARG A 238 -5.37 -25.37 16.27
C ARG A 238 -5.02 -24.15 15.42
N GLY A 239 -4.68 -23.04 16.06
CA GLY A 239 -4.51 -21.76 15.38
C GLY A 239 -3.42 -21.76 14.31
N GLY A 240 -2.31 -22.48 14.53
CA GLY A 240 -1.27 -22.64 13.50
C GLY A 240 -1.82 -23.27 12.22
N MET A 241 -2.59 -24.35 12.35
CA MET A 241 -3.29 -24.99 11.24
C MET A 241 -4.29 -24.03 10.56
N CYS A 242 -5.12 -23.32 11.33
CA CYS A 242 -6.10 -22.38 10.78
C CYS A 242 -5.42 -21.27 9.96
N LEU A 243 -4.30 -20.72 10.46
CA LEU A 243 -3.51 -19.70 9.77
C LEU A 243 -2.94 -20.23 8.45
N VAL A 244 -2.28 -21.39 8.47
CA VAL A 244 -1.68 -21.98 7.26
C VAL A 244 -2.74 -22.35 6.23
N ALA A 245 -3.88 -22.89 6.64
CA ALA A 245 -4.97 -23.23 5.73
C ALA A 245 -5.64 -21.98 5.11
N ALA A 246 -5.88 -20.94 5.91
CA ALA A 246 -6.64 -19.76 5.48
C ALA A 246 -5.75 -18.63 4.91
N GLU A 247 -4.79 -18.14 5.69
CA GLU A 247 -3.91 -17.03 5.30
C GLU A 247 -2.72 -17.49 4.42
N GLY A 248 -2.37 -18.78 4.51
CA GLY A 248 -1.43 -19.42 3.61
C GLY A 248 -2.12 -19.90 2.33
N ILE A 249 -2.69 -21.10 2.37
CA ILE A 249 -3.19 -21.80 1.17
C ILE A 249 -4.30 -21.03 0.47
N ALA A 250 -5.36 -20.62 1.18
CA ALA A 250 -6.52 -19.99 0.55
C ALA A 250 -6.19 -18.59 0.01
N LEU A 251 -5.60 -17.73 0.84
CA LEU A 251 -5.25 -16.35 0.48
C LEU A 251 -4.12 -16.27 -0.55
N LYS A 252 -3.14 -17.19 -0.54
CA LYS A 252 -1.98 -17.17 -1.44
C LYS A 252 -2.04 -18.19 -2.58
N ALA A 253 -3.22 -18.75 -2.86
CA ALA A 253 -3.41 -19.72 -3.94
C ALA A 253 -2.82 -19.26 -5.30
N PRO A 254 -3.03 -18.00 -5.79
CA PRO A 254 -2.45 -17.56 -7.06
C PRO A 254 -0.92 -17.58 -7.07
N LYS A 255 -0.28 -17.16 -5.97
CA LYS A 255 1.18 -17.10 -5.86
C LYS A 255 1.78 -18.49 -5.82
N ILE A 256 1.18 -19.41 -5.06
CA ILE A 256 1.68 -20.78 -4.88
C ILE A 256 1.49 -21.62 -6.14
N GLN A 257 0.40 -21.42 -6.88
CA GLN A 257 0.15 -22.14 -8.12
C GLN A 257 1.26 -21.93 -9.17
N ARG A 258 1.96 -20.78 -9.13
CA ARG A 258 3.11 -20.54 -10.02
C ARG A 258 4.22 -21.56 -9.74
N TYR A 259 4.62 -21.71 -8.48
CA TYR A 259 5.71 -22.61 -8.09
C TYR A 259 5.37 -24.08 -8.29
N THR A 260 4.11 -24.50 -8.09
CA THR A 260 3.73 -25.91 -8.32
C THR A 260 3.82 -26.30 -9.79
N ARG A 261 3.70 -25.37 -10.74
CA ARG A 261 3.75 -25.70 -12.17
C ARG A 261 5.17 -26.02 -12.66
N ASP A 262 6.17 -25.56 -11.94
CA ASP A 262 7.59 -25.70 -12.29
C ASP A 262 8.23 -26.94 -11.63
N LEU A 263 7.46 -27.69 -10.82
CA LEU A 263 7.91 -28.93 -10.17
C LEU A 263 7.34 -30.15 -10.91
N ASP A 264 8.21 -31.03 -11.39
CA ASP A 264 7.80 -32.24 -12.12
C ASP A 264 7.07 -33.26 -11.23
N GLU A 265 7.41 -33.29 -9.93
CA GLU A 265 6.90 -34.29 -8.97
C GLU A 265 5.65 -33.86 -8.20
N VAL A 266 5.30 -32.57 -8.22
CA VAL A 266 4.19 -32.00 -7.43
C VAL A 266 3.35 -31.07 -8.29
N ASP A 267 2.06 -31.37 -8.43
CA ASP A 267 1.09 -30.50 -9.12
C ASP A 267 -0.17 -30.35 -8.27
N TRP A 268 -0.61 -29.11 -8.04
CA TRP A 268 -1.82 -28.76 -7.29
C TRP A 268 -2.88 -28.12 -8.20
N PRO A 269 -3.47 -28.88 -9.13
CA PRO A 269 -4.43 -28.33 -10.10
C PRO A 269 -5.69 -27.78 -9.43
N TRP A 270 -6.02 -28.27 -8.22
CA TRP A 270 -7.15 -27.83 -7.41
C TRP A 270 -7.03 -26.38 -6.92
N LEU A 271 -5.84 -25.79 -6.90
CA LEU A 271 -5.69 -24.35 -6.59
C LEU A 271 -6.43 -23.48 -7.61
N GLN A 272 -6.57 -23.92 -8.87
CA GLN A 272 -7.30 -23.15 -9.87
C GLN A 272 -8.78 -23.00 -9.49
N ASP A 273 -9.40 -24.03 -8.92
CA ASP A 273 -10.80 -23.98 -8.48
C ASP A 273 -11.02 -22.98 -7.32
N LEU A 274 -10.00 -22.80 -6.47
CA LEU A 274 -9.99 -21.76 -5.42
C LEU A 274 -9.88 -20.36 -6.04
N ILE A 275 -8.94 -20.19 -6.98
CA ILE A 275 -8.68 -18.90 -7.66
C ILE A 275 -9.91 -18.45 -8.44
N ASP A 276 -10.55 -19.35 -9.18
CA ASP A 276 -11.74 -19.04 -10.00
C ASP A 276 -13.01 -18.82 -9.13
N GLY A 277 -12.92 -19.06 -7.81
CA GLY A 277 -14.03 -18.96 -6.88
C GLY A 277 -15.22 -19.84 -7.30
N THR A 278 -14.96 -21.00 -7.91
CA THR A 278 -16.01 -21.90 -8.43
C THR A 278 -16.63 -22.75 -7.32
N ILE A 279 -15.95 -22.84 -6.17
CA ILE A 279 -16.31 -23.71 -5.06
C ILE A 279 -17.62 -23.23 -4.42
N GLY A 280 -18.67 -24.01 -4.64
CA GLY A 280 -19.97 -23.79 -4.02
C GLY A 280 -20.98 -23.00 -4.83
N LYS A 281 -20.68 -22.65 -6.09
CA LYS A 281 -21.61 -22.01 -7.04
C LYS A 281 -22.73 -22.93 -7.58
N ASP A 282 -22.70 -24.22 -7.26
CA ASP A 282 -23.83 -25.12 -7.54
C ASP A 282 -24.92 -25.02 -6.45
N GLY A 283 -25.82 -24.06 -6.61
CA GLY A 283 -27.14 -24.07 -5.97
C GLY A 283 -27.52 -22.79 -5.21
N ALA A 284 -28.46 -22.04 -5.80
CA ALA A 284 -29.15 -20.83 -5.33
C ALA A 284 -28.35 -19.53 -5.46
N GLY A 285 -28.77 -18.71 -6.44
CA GLY A 285 -28.26 -17.37 -6.62
C GLY A 285 -28.64 -16.47 -5.46
N ASP A 286 -27.63 -15.75 -4.97
CA ASP A 286 -27.77 -14.39 -4.47
C ASP A 286 -26.51 -13.63 -4.88
N GLY A 287 -26.70 -12.38 -5.28
CA GLY A 287 -25.66 -11.55 -5.86
C GLY A 287 -24.68 -11.06 -4.81
N ASP A 288 -23.43 -11.49 -4.93
CA ASP A 288 -22.23 -10.76 -4.49
C ASP A 288 -21.04 -11.47 -5.14
N ALA A 289 -20.79 -11.11 -6.41
CA ALA A 289 -19.70 -11.67 -7.22
C ALA A 289 -18.57 -10.64 -7.47
N ALA A 290 -18.63 -9.46 -6.82
CA ALA A 290 -17.68 -8.38 -7.06
C ALA A 290 -16.57 -8.25 -5.98
N GLU A 291 -16.62 -9.02 -4.88
CA GLU A 291 -15.67 -8.84 -3.76
C GLU A 291 -14.43 -9.77 -3.84
N ALA A 292 -14.37 -10.73 -4.78
CA ALA A 292 -13.33 -11.77 -4.76
C ALA A 292 -12.02 -11.39 -5.50
N GLU A 293 -12.05 -10.48 -6.48
CA GLU A 293 -10.85 -10.12 -7.26
C GLU A 293 -9.99 -9.04 -6.58
N GLU A 294 -10.54 -8.23 -5.68
CA GLU A 294 -9.80 -7.16 -5.02
C GLU A 294 -9.06 -7.58 -3.73
N ASP A 295 -9.48 -8.64 -3.06
CA ASP A 295 -8.85 -9.05 -1.79
C ASP A 295 -7.52 -9.81 -1.99
N ALA A 296 -7.28 -10.34 -3.20
CA ALA A 296 -6.02 -11.00 -3.55
C ALA A 296 -4.89 -10.02 -3.91
N ALA A 297 -5.21 -8.84 -4.46
CA ALA A 297 -4.22 -7.86 -4.93
C ALA A 297 -3.50 -7.13 -3.78
N ASP A 298 -4.20 -6.82 -2.69
CA ASP A 298 -3.68 -5.95 -1.61
C ASP A 298 -3.03 -6.71 -0.42
N ALA A 299 -2.86 -8.03 -0.52
CA ALA A 299 -2.18 -8.82 0.52
C ALA A 299 -0.69 -9.07 0.22
N GLU A 300 -0.14 -8.51 -0.87
CA GLU A 300 1.25 -8.70 -1.34
C GLU A 300 2.25 -7.66 -0.80
N GLY A 301 1.89 -6.85 0.22
CA GLY A 301 2.82 -5.90 0.83
C GLY A 301 3.70 -6.53 1.90
N GLY A 302 4.82 -7.14 1.51
CA GLY A 302 5.88 -7.56 2.42
C GLY A 302 6.77 -8.69 1.90
N ASP A 303 7.64 -8.42 0.93
CA ASP A 303 9.02 -8.94 0.94
C ASP A 303 9.91 -8.06 0.06
N GLY A 304 11.04 -7.62 0.61
CA GLY A 304 12.01 -6.77 -0.07
C GLY A 304 13.07 -7.63 -0.75
N GLY A 305 13.09 -7.62 -2.08
CA GLY A 305 14.16 -8.21 -2.87
C GLY A 305 14.21 -7.58 -4.27
N GLU A 306 15.23 -6.76 -4.52
CA GLU A 306 15.50 -6.17 -5.83
C GLU A 306 16.01 -7.21 -6.84
N GLY A 307 15.44 -7.17 -8.06
CA GLY A 307 16.22 -7.25 -9.29
C GLY A 307 16.03 -8.50 -10.16
N GLY A 308 15.46 -8.32 -11.35
CA GLY A 308 15.57 -9.27 -12.45
C GLY A 308 14.55 -9.06 -13.57
N ASP A 309 14.98 -8.42 -14.67
CA ASP A 309 14.21 -8.18 -15.89
C ASP A 309 13.67 -9.47 -16.53
N GLY A 310 12.38 -9.49 -16.84
CA GLY A 310 11.74 -10.54 -17.65
C GLY A 310 10.47 -10.03 -18.31
N GLU A 311 10.54 -9.80 -19.62
CA GLU A 311 9.39 -9.52 -20.49
C GLU A 311 8.33 -10.63 -20.36
N SER A 312 7.06 -10.26 -20.16
CA SER A 312 5.94 -11.15 -20.48
C SER A 312 4.74 -10.38 -21.02
N ASP A 313 4.36 -10.75 -22.23
CA ASP A 313 3.28 -10.24 -23.07
C ASP A 313 1.88 -10.34 -22.44
N GLU A 314 1.13 -9.26 -22.65
CA GLU A 314 -0.31 -9.08 -22.86
C GLU A 314 -1.27 -10.26 -22.58
N ALA A 315 -2.25 -9.99 -21.71
CA ALA A 315 -3.63 -10.43 -21.89
C ALA A 315 -4.59 -9.36 -21.34
N GLU A 316 -4.98 -8.41 -22.19
CA GLU A 316 -6.02 -7.43 -21.91
C GLU A 316 -7.41 -8.11 -21.86
N GLY A 317 -8.06 -8.02 -20.70
CA GLY A 317 -9.50 -8.25 -20.57
C GLY A 317 -10.22 -6.90 -20.54
N GLU A 318 -10.86 -6.52 -21.64
CA GLU A 318 -11.74 -5.35 -21.69
C GLU A 318 -12.92 -5.50 -20.72
N PRO A 319 -13.28 -4.47 -19.92
CA PRO A 319 -14.59 -4.38 -19.33
C PRO A 319 -15.60 -3.80 -20.35
N GLU A 320 -16.57 -4.61 -20.76
CA GLU A 320 -17.75 -4.14 -21.51
C GLU A 320 -18.73 -3.38 -20.60
N ASN A 321 -18.68 -2.03 -20.60
CA ASN A 321 -19.83 -1.13 -20.83
C ASN A 321 -19.51 0.35 -20.55
N GLY A 322 -19.68 1.21 -21.58
CA GLY A 322 -20.34 2.50 -21.42
C GLY A 322 -19.47 3.77 -21.36
N ALA A 323 -19.19 4.33 -22.55
CA ALA A 323 -18.60 5.66 -22.82
C ALA A 323 -17.14 5.84 -22.38
N GLU A 324 -16.24 6.07 -23.34
CA GLU A 324 -14.92 6.64 -23.06
C GLU A 324 -15.12 7.95 -22.28
N ALA A 325 -14.83 7.94 -20.98
CA ALA A 325 -14.77 9.15 -20.19
C ALA A 325 -13.62 10.00 -20.75
N ASP A 326 -13.96 11.15 -21.34
CA ASP A 326 -13.06 12.03 -22.08
C ASP A 326 -12.18 12.87 -21.12
N GLY A 327 -11.68 12.26 -20.04
CA GLY A 327 -10.95 12.89 -18.93
C GLY A 327 -9.91 11.93 -18.30
N PRO A 328 -9.11 12.40 -17.31
CA PRO A 328 -8.09 11.56 -16.68
C PRO A 328 -8.74 10.35 -15.99
N PRO A 329 -8.06 9.17 -15.98
CA PRO A 329 -8.62 7.96 -15.41
C PRO A 329 -8.80 8.10 -13.89
N ARG A 330 -10.04 8.24 -13.43
CA ARG A 330 -10.37 8.32 -12.00
C ARG A 330 -10.71 6.94 -11.47
N ALA A 331 -10.14 6.59 -10.31
CA ALA A 331 -10.41 5.31 -9.67
C ALA A 331 -11.69 5.37 -8.81
N ASP A 332 -12.45 4.28 -8.75
CA ASP A 332 -13.70 4.21 -7.98
C ASP A 332 -13.47 4.37 -6.47
N PRO A 333 -14.28 5.11 -5.70
CA PRO A 333 -14.01 5.30 -4.27
C PRO A 333 -14.07 4.00 -3.45
N SER A 334 -13.13 3.80 -2.50
CA SER A 334 -13.07 2.62 -1.62
C SER A 334 -13.38 2.95 -0.16
N GLN A 335 -14.33 2.20 0.44
CA GLN A 335 -14.69 2.36 1.85
C GLN A 335 -13.91 1.44 2.80
N LYS A 336 -12.94 0.64 2.31
CA LYS A 336 -12.25 -0.38 3.12
C LYS A 336 -11.59 0.21 4.38
N PHE A 337 -10.95 1.38 4.28
CA PHE A 337 -10.27 2.01 5.41
C PHE A 337 -11.21 2.49 6.54
N LEU A 338 -12.51 2.65 6.27
CA LEU A 338 -13.52 3.07 7.23
C LEU A 338 -14.14 1.91 8.03
N ARG A 339 -13.96 0.65 7.60
CA ARG A 339 -14.62 -0.52 8.21
C ARG A 339 -14.20 -0.76 9.68
N ASP A 340 -12.96 -0.41 10.04
CA ASP A 340 -12.39 -0.65 11.38
C ASP A 340 -12.25 0.63 12.23
N LEU A 341 -13.27 1.48 12.22
CA LEU A 341 -13.23 2.73 12.97
C LEU A 341 -13.32 2.49 14.48
N ILE A 342 -12.17 2.60 15.16
CA ILE A 342 -12.07 2.52 16.62
C ILE A 342 -12.29 3.92 17.21
N ALA A 343 -13.00 3.99 18.34
CA ALA A 343 -13.17 5.23 19.09
C ALA A 343 -11.82 5.90 19.39
N GLY A 344 -11.68 7.18 19.03
CA GLY A 344 -10.45 7.95 19.20
C GLY A 344 -9.53 8.01 17.98
N ARG A 345 -9.84 7.28 16.89
CA ARG A 345 -9.19 7.47 15.58
C ARG A 345 -10.00 8.44 14.73
N PRO A 346 -9.46 9.62 14.38
CA PRO A 346 -10.17 10.56 13.52
C PRO A 346 -10.24 10.04 12.08
N VAL A 347 -11.29 10.45 11.38
CA VAL A 347 -11.38 10.35 9.92
C VAL A 347 -10.98 11.71 9.37
N PHE A 348 -9.91 11.76 8.58
CA PHE A 348 -9.45 13.02 8.00
C PHE A 348 -10.25 13.39 6.75
N THR A 349 -10.61 12.39 5.92
CA THR A 349 -11.40 12.60 4.71
C THR A 349 -12.28 11.38 4.41
N HIS A 350 -13.37 11.62 3.67
CA HIS A 350 -14.14 10.57 3.02
C HIS A 350 -13.44 10.09 1.73
N PRO A 351 -13.78 8.89 1.21
CA PRO A 351 -13.12 8.34 0.03
C PRO A 351 -13.32 9.23 -1.19
N SER A 352 -12.23 9.57 -1.89
CA SER A 352 -12.21 10.47 -3.06
C SER A 352 -13.02 11.78 -2.92
N GLU A 353 -13.16 12.31 -1.69
CA GLU A 353 -13.95 13.53 -1.42
C GLU A 353 -13.10 14.79 -1.65
N ALA A 354 -13.68 15.78 -2.35
CA ALA A 354 -13.05 17.09 -2.53
C ALA A 354 -12.78 17.80 -1.19
N GLY A 355 -11.62 18.45 -1.08
CA GLY A 355 -11.12 19.02 0.18
C GLY A 355 -10.43 18.02 1.11
N GLY A 356 -10.30 16.76 0.69
CA GLY A 356 -9.40 15.78 1.28
C GLY A 356 -7.92 16.10 1.04
N PHE A 357 -7.09 15.07 1.07
CA PHE A 357 -5.67 15.18 0.73
C PHE A 357 -5.47 15.12 -0.78
N ARG A 358 -4.79 16.12 -1.37
CA ARG A 358 -4.48 16.13 -2.81
C ARG A 358 -3.26 15.25 -3.11
N LEU A 359 -3.42 14.24 -3.96
CA LEU A 359 -2.33 13.33 -4.30
C LEU A 359 -1.22 14.06 -5.07
N ARG A 360 0.01 14.00 -4.60
CA ARG A 360 1.21 14.43 -5.33
C ARG A 360 2.20 13.28 -5.40
N TYR A 361 2.68 12.94 -6.59
CA TYR A 361 3.74 11.95 -6.72
C TYR A 361 5.09 12.57 -6.40
N GLY A 362 5.88 11.86 -5.59
CA GLY A 362 7.25 12.25 -5.32
C GLY A 362 7.84 11.52 -4.11
N ARG A 363 9.13 11.75 -3.87
CA ARG A 363 9.87 11.13 -2.77
C ARG A 363 10.76 12.16 -2.10
N ALA A 364 10.41 12.56 -0.88
CA ALA A 364 11.27 13.42 -0.07
C ALA A 364 12.42 12.61 0.54
N ARG A 365 13.44 13.31 1.05
CA ARG A 365 14.65 12.67 1.63
C ARG A 365 14.36 11.80 2.85
N ASN A 366 13.28 12.11 3.56
CA ASN A 366 12.83 11.40 4.76
C ASN A 366 11.72 10.38 4.50
N HIS A 367 11.28 10.22 3.25
CA HIS A 367 10.43 9.08 2.88
C HIS A 367 11.20 7.78 3.10
N GLY A 368 10.60 6.89 3.89
CA GLY A 368 10.96 5.48 3.96
C GLY A 368 10.05 4.64 3.06
N PHE A 369 10.13 3.32 3.23
CA PHE A 369 9.14 2.38 2.68
C PHE A 369 7.79 2.58 3.37
N ALA A 370 6.68 2.49 2.63
CA ALA A 370 5.32 2.63 3.13
C ALA A 370 5.10 3.92 3.93
N THR A 371 5.63 5.05 3.44
CA THR A 371 5.46 6.37 4.05
C THR A 371 4.74 7.37 3.14
N GLY A 372 3.96 8.25 3.76
CA GLY A 372 3.25 9.34 3.09
C GLY A 372 3.68 10.68 3.66
N GLY A 373 3.97 11.64 2.78
CA GLY A 373 4.39 12.98 3.16
C GLY A 373 3.19 13.88 3.42
N VAL A 374 3.19 14.57 4.55
CA VAL A 374 2.15 15.55 4.91
C VAL A 374 2.81 16.86 5.31
N HIS A 375 2.21 17.99 4.94
CA HIS A 375 2.70 19.28 5.36
C HIS A 375 2.57 19.47 6.89
N PRO A 376 3.61 19.95 7.62
CA PRO A 376 3.53 20.05 9.08
C PRO A 376 2.46 21.05 9.58
N ALA A 377 2.07 22.04 8.78
CA ALA A 377 0.92 22.90 9.11
C ALA A 377 -0.39 22.09 9.18
N THR A 378 -0.61 21.15 8.25
CA THR A 378 -1.76 20.24 8.29
C THR A 378 -1.78 19.46 9.59
N MET A 379 -0.62 18.93 10.02
CA MET A 379 -0.51 18.17 11.27
C MET A 379 -0.99 18.97 12.49
N HIS A 380 -0.67 20.26 12.56
CA HIS A 380 -1.12 21.14 13.65
C HIS A 380 -2.60 21.52 13.54
N ILE A 381 -3.12 21.68 12.32
CA ILE A 381 -4.52 22.06 12.10
C ILE A 381 -5.47 20.91 12.41
N VAL A 382 -5.07 19.67 12.18
CA VAL A 382 -5.84 18.48 12.56
C VAL A 382 -5.62 18.08 14.03
N ASP A 383 -5.58 19.07 14.92
CA ASP A 383 -5.45 18.94 16.37
C ASP A 383 -4.28 18.07 16.86
N ASP A 384 -3.14 18.11 16.15
CA ASP A 384 -1.94 17.33 16.46
C ASP A 384 -2.18 15.80 16.49
N PHE A 385 -3.27 15.29 15.87
CA PHE A 385 -3.50 13.85 15.72
C PHE A 385 -2.49 13.20 14.76
N LEU A 386 -2.11 13.94 13.72
CA LEU A 386 -1.02 13.56 12.83
C LEU A 386 0.30 14.06 13.43
N ALA A 387 1.27 13.15 13.50
CA ALA A 387 2.63 13.42 13.93
C ALA A 387 3.59 12.57 13.07
N ALA A 388 4.88 12.90 13.13
CA ALA A 388 5.90 12.07 12.50
C ALA A 388 5.86 10.64 13.06
N GLY A 389 5.62 9.67 12.18
CA GLY A 389 5.47 8.25 12.52
C GLY A 389 4.04 7.82 12.85
N THR A 390 3.05 8.71 12.88
CA THR A 390 1.64 8.32 12.98
C THR A 390 1.28 7.46 11.76
N GLN A 391 0.79 6.25 12.00
CA GLN A 391 0.27 5.40 10.93
C GLN A 391 -1.14 5.85 10.57
N ILE A 392 -1.36 6.24 9.33
CA ILE A 392 -2.70 6.50 8.80
C ILE A 392 -3.12 5.36 7.88
N LYS A 393 -4.38 4.93 7.99
CA LYS A 393 -4.96 4.04 6.99
C LYS A 393 -5.29 4.87 5.74
N THR A 394 -4.88 4.39 4.59
CA THR A 394 -5.05 5.08 3.30
C THR A 394 -6.13 4.40 2.48
N GLU A 395 -6.75 5.19 1.61
CA GLU A 395 -7.59 4.63 0.56
C GLU A 395 -6.72 4.01 -0.54
N ARG A 396 -5.67 4.74 -0.97
CA ARG A 396 -4.76 4.40 -2.07
C ARG A 396 -3.41 5.10 -1.89
N PRO A 397 -2.29 4.56 -2.41
CA PRO A 397 -2.01 3.14 -2.60
C PRO A 397 -1.79 2.46 -1.23
N GLY A 398 -1.98 1.14 -1.16
CA GLY A 398 -1.70 0.36 0.04
C GLY A 398 -2.64 0.62 1.23
N LYS A 399 -2.49 -0.20 2.28
CA LYS A 399 -3.39 -0.21 3.45
C LYS A 399 -3.13 0.91 4.43
N ALA A 400 -1.86 1.33 4.55
CA ALA A 400 -1.46 2.32 5.52
C ALA A 400 -0.11 2.95 5.17
N HIS A 401 0.07 4.20 5.58
CA HIS A 401 1.34 4.90 5.49
C HIS A 401 1.80 5.39 6.86
N GLY A 402 3.09 5.31 7.12
CA GLY A 402 3.75 6.10 8.17
C GLY A 402 3.87 7.54 7.72
N VAL A 403 3.29 8.48 8.48
CA VAL A 403 3.34 9.91 8.13
C VAL A 403 4.73 10.49 8.35
N VAL A 404 5.25 11.20 7.36
CA VAL A 404 6.51 11.97 7.45
C VAL A 404 6.26 13.45 7.13
N PRO A 405 6.90 14.39 7.86
CA PRO A 405 6.74 15.81 7.59
C PRO A 405 7.47 16.24 6.31
N VAL A 406 6.80 16.94 5.41
CA VAL A 406 7.38 17.52 4.19
C VAL A 406 6.93 18.97 4.06
N ASP A 407 7.85 19.92 4.19
CA ASP A 407 7.58 21.36 4.21
C ASP A 407 7.71 22.05 2.84
N SER A 408 8.03 21.28 1.79
CA SER A 408 8.11 21.77 0.41
C SER A 408 6.85 21.56 -0.41
N ILE A 409 5.84 20.88 0.15
CA ILE A 409 4.53 20.65 -0.48
C ILE A 409 3.50 21.62 0.10
N GLU A 410 2.37 21.80 -0.58
CA GLU A 410 1.37 22.76 -0.14
C GLU A 410 0.67 22.31 1.16
N GLY A 411 0.52 23.25 2.09
CA GLY A 411 -0.24 23.09 3.31
C GLY A 411 -1.76 23.17 3.10
N PRO A 412 -2.52 23.15 4.21
CA PRO A 412 -3.98 23.18 4.18
C PRO A 412 -4.49 24.59 3.87
N THR A 413 -5.66 24.66 3.25
CA THR A 413 -6.41 25.90 3.07
C THR A 413 -7.60 25.94 4.02
N VAL A 414 -7.74 27.04 4.76
CA VAL A 414 -8.73 27.16 5.84
C VAL A 414 -9.54 28.44 5.73
N ARG A 415 -10.77 28.38 6.26
CA ARG A 415 -11.61 29.55 6.53
C ARG A 415 -11.57 29.86 8.02
N LEU A 416 -11.13 31.07 8.36
CA LEU A 416 -11.12 31.59 9.72
C LEU A 416 -12.51 32.13 10.11
N ALA A 417 -12.78 32.26 11.41
CA ALA A 417 -14.07 32.73 11.94
C ALA A 417 -14.44 34.18 11.55
N ASN A 418 -13.50 34.97 11.03
CA ASN A 418 -13.75 36.28 10.43
C ASN A 418 -14.21 36.19 8.95
N GLY A 419 -14.25 34.98 8.37
CA GLY A 419 -14.56 34.69 6.97
C GLY A 419 -13.38 34.84 6.01
N GLU A 420 -12.16 35.05 6.51
CA GLU A 420 -10.93 35.04 5.71
C GLU A 420 -10.58 33.60 5.30
N VAL A 421 -10.24 33.43 4.02
CA VAL A 421 -9.74 32.17 3.46
C VAL A 421 -8.26 32.36 3.10
N ARG A 422 -7.41 31.44 3.54
CA ARG A 422 -5.97 31.45 3.28
C ARG A 422 -5.34 30.07 3.31
N ARG A 423 -4.28 29.86 2.53
CA ARG A 423 -3.39 28.70 2.62
C ARG A 423 -2.41 28.90 3.78
N ILE A 424 -2.04 27.84 4.49
CA ILE A 424 -1.11 27.90 5.64
C ILE A 424 0.09 26.99 5.38
N ASP A 425 1.18 27.58 4.91
CA ASP A 425 2.44 26.86 4.63
C ASP A 425 3.50 27.04 5.74
N ASP A 426 3.20 27.79 6.81
CA ASP A 426 4.07 27.91 7.99
C ASP A 426 3.50 27.14 9.19
N PRO A 427 4.23 26.14 9.72
CA PRO A 427 3.80 25.39 10.90
C PRO A 427 3.67 26.24 12.18
N GLU A 428 4.41 27.34 12.30
CA GLU A 428 4.24 28.25 13.45
C GLU A 428 2.95 29.06 13.32
N GLU A 429 2.66 29.60 12.13
CA GLU A 429 1.36 30.22 11.83
C GLU A 429 0.19 29.27 12.12
N ALA A 430 0.28 28.01 11.71
CA ALA A 430 -0.76 27.01 11.95
C ALA A 430 -1.13 26.90 13.44
N LYS A 431 -0.14 26.95 14.35
CA LYS A 431 -0.37 26.93 15.80
C LYS A 431 -1.05 28.19 16.32
N GLU A 432 -0.72 29.34 15.74
CA GLU A 432 -1.31 30.62 16.13
C GLU A 432 -2.78 30.70 15.73
N VAL A 433 -3.12 30.26 14.52
CA VAL A 433 -4.46 30.42 13.96
C VAL A 433 -5.42 29.27 14.23
N ARG A 434 -4.95 28.08 14.65
CA ARG A 434 -5.79 26.86 14.79
C ARG A 434 -7.08 27.07 15.59
N ASN A 435 -7.05 27.88 16.64
CA ASN A 435 -8.23 28.13 17.49
C ASN A 435 -9.27 29.06 16.82
N GLY A 436 -8.89 29.74 15.74
CA GLY A 436 -9.73 30.64 14.95
C GLY A 436 -10.24 30.03 13.64
N ILE A 437 -9.89 28.78 13.35
CA ILE A 437 -10.36 28.06 12.15
C ILE A 437 -11.83 27.70 12.34
N GLU A 438 -12.68 28.14 11.40
CA GLU A 438 -14.09 27.77 11.33
C GLU A 438 -14.29 26.51 10.49
N LYS A 439 -13.56 26.39 9.38
CA LYS A 439 -13.65 25.27 8.44
C LYS A 439 -12.28 25.03 7.80
N VAL A 440 -11.85 23.77 7.76
CA VAL A 440 -10.76 23.33 6.88
C VAL A 440 -11.40 23.07 5.51
N LEU A 441 -11.00 23.82 4.50
CA LEU A 441 -11.53 23.68 3.14
C LEU A 441 -10.79 22.57 2.38
N ASP A 442 -9.51 22.41 2.69
CA ASP A 442 -8.62 21.46 2.06
C ASP A 442 -7.47 21.09 3.01
N LEU A 443 -7.07 19.81 3.01
CA LEU A 443 -6.02 19.30 3.91
C LEU A 443 -4.60 19.51 3.40
N GLY A 444 -4.43 20.04 2.18
CA GLY A 444 -3.15 20.20 1.50
C GLY A 444 -2.75 18.97 0.70
N GLU A 445 -1.51 18.96 0.26
CA GLU A 445 -0.95 17.88 -0.54
C GLU A 445 -0.54 16.67 0.31
N TYR A 446 -0.58 15.50 -0.32
CA TYR A 446 -0.14 14.22 0.23
C TYR A 446 0.87 13.59 -0.72
N LEU A 447 2.14 13.59 -0.30
CA LEU A 447 3.26 13.15 -1.13
C LEU A 447 3.44 11.64 -1.05
N VAL A 448 3.19 10.95 -2.14
CA VAL A 448 3.29 9.48 -2.23
C VAL A 448 4.37 9.09 -3.24
N ASN A 449 5.24 8.17 -2.83
CA ASN A 449 6.26 7.62 -3.71
C ASN A 449 5.62 6.71 -4.76
N TYR A 450 6.02 6.86 -6.03
CA TYR A 450 5.59 5.98 -7.11
C TYR A 450 5.82 4.50 -6.80
N GLY A 451 6.90 4.16 -6.10
CA GLY A 451 7.20 2.79 -5.68
C GLY A 451 6.09 2.13 -4.86
N GLU A 452 5.29 2.90 -4.11
CA GLU A 452 4.16 2.37 -3.34
C GLU A 452 3.04 1.85 -4.24
N PHE A 453 2.81 2.48 -5.41
CA PHE A 453 1.84 1.99 -6.39
C PHE A 453 2.34 0.71 -7.07
N VAL A 454 3.63 0.65 -7.39
CA VAL A 454 4.25 -0.53 -8.00
C VAL A 454 4.21 -1.73 -7.06
N GLU A 455 4.61 -1.53 -5.80
CA GLU A 455 4.65 -2.60 -4.79
C GLU A 455 3.25 -3.16 -4.49
N ASN A 456 2.25 -2.30 -4.37
CA ASN A 456 0.87 -2.71 -4.11
C ASN A 456 0.09 -3.07 -5.39
N ASN A 457 0.75 -3.10 -6.56
CA ASN A 457 0.15 -3.37 -7.86
C ASN A 457 -1.16 -2.59 -8.11
N HIS A 458 -1.14 -1.31 -7.75
CA HIS A 458 -2.32 -0.47 -7.77
C HIS A 458 -2.28 0.45 -9.01
N PRO A 459 -3.38 0.62 -9.77
CA PRO A 459 -3.42 1.57 -10.89
C PRO A 459 -3.06 2.97 -10.43
N LEU A 460 -2.30 3.70 -11.25
CA LEU A 460 -1.95 5.09 -10.96
C LEU A 460 -3.22 5.95 -10.98
N ALA A 461 -3.39 6.73 -9.92
CA ALA A 461 -4.40 7.78 -9.88
C ALA A 461 -3.86 9.07 -10.55
N PRO A 462 -4.73 9.97 -11.01
CA PRO A 462 -4.30 11.27 -11.51
C PRO A 462 -3.56 12.05 -10.41
N ALA A 463 -2.42 12.65 -10.77
CA ALA A 463 -1.64 13.45 -9.84
C ALA A 463 -2.11 14.91 -9.86
N SER A 464 -1.81 15.62 -8.78
CA SER A 464 -1.89 17.08 -8.79
C SER A 464 -0.96 17.69 -9.83
N TYR A 465 -1.41 18.73 -10.52
CA TYR A 465 -0.60 19.51 -11.47
C TYR A 465 0.41 20.35 -10.69
N ALA A 466 1.60 19.79 -10.46
CA ALA A 466 2.65 20.37 -9.63
C ALA A 466 3.75 21.07 -10.45
N PRO A 467 4.58 21.94 -9.84
CA PRO A 467 5.67 22.65 -10.53
C PRO A 467 6.62 21.73 -11.29
N GLU A 468 6.89 20.53 -10.77
CA GLU A 468 7.78 19.54 -11.42
C GLU A 468 7.20 18.96 -12.71
N TRP A 469 5.87 18.98 -12.87
CA TRP A 469 5.23 18.64 -14.12
C TRP A 469 5.19 19.87 -15.04
N TRP A 470 4.75 21.02 -14.52
CA TRP A 470 4.67 22.26 -15.31
C TRP A 470 6.01 22.62 -15.97
N VAL A 471 7.12 22.49 -15.24
CA VAL A 471 8.45 22.84 -15.77
C VAL A 471 8.83 22.01 -17.01
N GLN A 472 8.38 20.75 -17.09
CA GLN A 472 8.61 19.90 -18.25
C GLN A 472 7.75 20.35 -19.44
N GLU A 473 6.51 20.76 -19.20
CA GLU A 473 5.64 21.33 -20.23
C GLU A 473 6.16 22.68 -20.71
N PHE A 474 6.72 23.48 -19.80
CA PHE A 474 7.34 24.76 -20.09
C PHE A 474 8.60 24.61 -20.95
N GLU A 475 9.46 23.63 -20.64
CA GLU A 475 10.60 23.26 -21.49
C GLU A 475 10.15 22.78 -22.87
N ALA A 476 9.11 21.92 -22.92
CA ALA A 476 8.57 21.40 -24.18
C ALA A 476 7.95 22.51 -25.05
N ALA A 477 7.42 23.56 -24.44
CA ALA A 477 6.93 24.78 -25.10
C ALA A 477 8.08 25.68 -25.63
N GLY A 478 9.33 25.34 -25.34
CA GLY A 478 10.52 26.00 -25.87
C GLY A 478 11.17 27.01 -24.92
N ALA A 479 10.80 27.02 -23.64
CA ALA A 479 11.51 27.80 -22.63
C ALA A 479 12.90 27.21 -22.33
N ASP A 480 13.89 28.08 -22.13
CA ASP A 480 15.22 27.67 -21.69
C ASP A 480 15.23 27.56 -20.16
N VAL A 481 14.60 26.49 -19.66
CA VAL A 481 14.41 26.22 -18.23
C VAL A 481 15.75 26.17 -17.51
N GLN A 482 16.80 25.61 -18.14
CA GLN A 482 18.12 25.58 -17.54
C GLN A 482 18.67 27.00 -17.33
N ALA A 483 18.61 27.86 -18.35
CA ALA A 483 19.07 29.23 -18.21
C ALA A 483 18.25 30.04 -17.19
N MET A 484 16.94 29.80 -17.12
CA MET A 484 16.07 30.41 -16.11
C MET A 484 16.39 29.93 -14.69
N GLY A 485 16.59 28.62 -14.49
CA GLY A 485 16.97 28.06 -13.19
C GLY A 485 18.37 28.45 -12.71
N ASP A 486 19.28 28.79 -13.64
CA ASP A 486 20.60 29.35 -13.32
C ASP A 486 20.54 30.86 -12.98
N ASP A 487 19.43 31.56 -13.27
CA ASP A 487 19.25 32.98 -12.98
C ASP A 487 18.68 33.17 -11.55
N PRO A 488 19.42 33.78 -10.61
CA PRO A 488 18.95 34.00 -9.24
C PRO A 488 17.79 35.00 -9.12
N HIS A 489 17.37 35.64 -10.21
CA HIS A 489 16.22 36.54 -10.25
C HIS A 489 14.92 35.86 -10.69
N VAL A 490 14.97 34.61 -11.12
CA VAL A 490 13.80 33.83 -11.56
C VAL A 490 13.51 32.76 -10.53
N ASP A 491 12.26 32.68 -10.10
CA ASP A 491 11.75 31.60 -9.28
C ASP A 491 10.78 30.76 -10.13
N LEU A 492 11.23 29.57 -10.55
CA LEU A 492 10.41 28.66 -11.36
C LEU A 492 9.38 27.90 -10.52
N ASP A 493 9.56 27.85 -9.19
CA ASP A 493 8.65 27.14 -8.30
C ASP A 493 7.55 28.08 -7.79
N HIS A 494 7.89 29.35 -7.54
CA HIS A 494 6.98 30.37 -7.02
C HIS A 494 7.09 31.71 -7.77
N PRO A 495 6.76 31.75 -9.07
CA PRO A 495 6.80 32.98 -9.86
C PRO A 495 5.78 34.00 -9.39
N ASP A 496 6.02 35.28 -9.66
CA ASP A 496 4.99 36.29 -9.46
C ASP A 496 3.86 36.20 -10.51
N VAL A 497 2.75 36.90 -10.26
CA VAL A 497 1.57 36.90 -11.14
C VAL A 497 1.90 37.40 -12.55
N ASP A 498 2.75 38.41 -12.68
CA ASP A 498 3.10 38.99 -13.97
C ASP A 498 3.97 38.03 -14.78
N GLU A 499 4.92 37.37 -14.12
CA GLU A 499 5.78 36.34 -14.71
C GLU A 499 4.97 35.14 -15.19
N ALA A 500 4.14 34.54 -14.33
CA ALA A 500 3.34 33.37 -14.68
C ALA A 500 2.40 33.64 -15.87
N LEU A 501 1.73 34.80 -15.88
CA LEU A 501 0.86 35.22 -16.99
C LEU A 501 1.65 35.59 -18.25
N ALA A 502 2.88 36.10 -18.12
CA ALA A 502 3.74 36.38 -19.25
C ALA A 502 4.24 35.07 -19.90
N TRP A 503 4.73 34.13 -19.09
CA TRP A 503 5.23 32.83 -19.56
C TRP A 503 4.15 32.03 -20.28
N ALA A 504 2.97 31.89 -19.68
CA ALA A 504 1.84 31.19 -20.31
C ALA A 504 1.51 31.76 -21.71
N ARG A 505 1.58 33.08 -21.89
CA ARG A 505 1.28 33.74 -23.17
C ARG A 505 2.44 33.74 -24.16
N GLU A 506 3.66 33.91 -23.69
CA GLU A 506 4.85 33.99 -24.55
C GLU A 506 5.23 32.63 -25.12
N TYR A 507 5.12 31.58 -24.30
CA TYR A 507 5.49 30.22 -24.65
C TYR A 507 4.31 29.37 -25.09
N ASP A 508 3.07 29.85 -24.95
CA ASP A 508 1.84 29.06 -25.23
C ASP A 508 1.83 27.76 -24.41
N CYS A 509 2.21 27.87 -23.13
CA CYS A 509 2.20 26.77 -22.16
C CYS A 509 1.03 26.92 -21.18
N PRO A 510 0.65 25.85 -20.46
CA PRO A 510 -0.36 25.96 -19.42
C PRO A 510 0.04 26.96 -18.32
N LEU A 511 -0.98 27.51 -17.65
CA LEU A 511 -0.77 28.40 -16.50
C LEU A 511 0.00 27.67 -15.39
N HIS A 512 0.91 28.40 -14.73
CA HIS A 512 1.69 27.87 -13.61
C HIS A 512 0.78 27.32 -12.47
N PRO A 513 1.11 26.18 -11.85
CA PRO A 513 0.39 25.57 -10.74
C PRO A 513 0.02 26.51 -9.59
N GLU A 514 0.93 27.41 -9.19
CA GLU A 514 0.71 28.41 -8.13
C GLU A 514 -0.58 29.24 -8.35
N TYR A 515 -0.97 29.45 -9.62
CA TYR A 515 -2.14 30.25 -9.98
C TYR A 515 -3.22 29.45 -10.71
N THR A 516 -3.08 28.13 -10.76
CA THR A 516 -4.10 27.22 -11.31
C THR A 516 -5.06 26.85 -10.18
N TYR A 517 -6.37 26.88 -10.42
CA TYR A 517 -7.38 26.62 -9.37
C TYR A 517 -8.10 25.28 -9.60
N LEU A 518 -8.84 24.81 -8.60
CA LEU A 518 -9.62 23.56 -8.65
C LEU A 518 -10.90 23.71 -9.49
N TRP A 519 -10.76 24.09 -10.76
CA TRP A 519 -11.90 24.27 -11.67
C TRP A 519 -12.70 22.99 -11.94
N HIS A 520 -12.12 21.82 -11.61
CA HIS A 520 -12.79 20.53 -11.68
C HIS A 520 -13.76 20.26 -10.52
N ASP A 521 -13.69 21.06 -9.45
CA ASP A 521 -14.59 21.00 -8.28
C ASP A 521 -15.68 22.08 -8.32
N VAL A 522 -15.79 22.79 -9.45
CA VAL A 522 -16.75 23.88 -9.65
C VAL A 522 -17.65 23.54 -10.82
N SER A 523 -18.95 23.63 -10.61
CA SER A 523 -19.94 23.44 -11.69
C SER A 523 -19.90 24.59 -12.70
N VAL A 524 -20.34 24.31 -13.92
CA VAL A 524 -20.39 25.31 -15.01
C VAL A 524 -21.29 26.50 -14.61
N ASP A 525 -22.41 26.25 -13.94
CA ASP A 525 -23.30 27.30 -13.42
C ASP A 525 -22.60 28.20 -12.38
N ALA A 526 -21.82 27.61 -11.47
CA ALA A 526 -21.05 28.35 -10.48
C ALA A 526 -19.91 29.16 -11.13
N PHE A 527 -19.25 28.60 -12.14
CA PHE A 527 -18.26 29.29 -12.96
C PHE A 527 -18.85 30.52 -13.67
N GLU A 528 -20.01 30.38 -14.32
CA GLU A 528 -20.71 31.50 -14.98
C GLU A 528 -21.10 32.59 -13.99
N ALA A 529 -21.67 32.21 -12.84
CA ALA A 529 -22.04 33.15 -11.78
C ALA A 529 -20.83 33.88 -11.20
N LEU A 530 -19.69 33.20 -11.05
CA LEU A 530 -18.45 33.80 -10.60
C LEU A 530 -17.89 34.78 -11.64
N ALA A 531 -17.93 34.44 -12.94
CA ALA A 531 -17.53 35.33 -14.02
C ALA A 531 -18.35 36.64 -14.00
N ASP A 532 -19.66 36.55 -13.84
CA ASP A 532 -20.54 37.71 -13.75
C ASP A 532 -20.24 38.57 -12.51
N ALA A 533 -19.99 37.94 -11.36
CA ALA A 533 -19.64 38.64 -10.13
C ALA A 533 -18.30 39.37 -10.23
N VAL A 534 -17.28 38.75 -10.85
CA VAL A 534 -15.97 39.37 -11.08
C VAL A 534 -16.08 40.53 -12.07
N ALA A 535 -16.85 40.39 -13.14
CA ALA A 535 -17.08 41.46 -14.12
C ALA A 535 -17.86 42.65 -13.53
N ALA A 536 -18.75 42.40 -12.57
CA ALA A 536 -19.48 43.43 -11.84
C ALA A 536 -18.71 44.05 -10.65
N GLY A 537 -17.54 43.50 -10.32
CA GLY A 537 -16.72 43.90 -9.19
C GLY A 537 -16.01 45.26 -9.38
N GLU A 538 -15.24 45.65 -8.37
CA GLU A 538 -14.41 46.85 -8.41
C GLU A 538 -13.01 46.58 -7.87
N VAL A 539 -11.98 47.09 -8.56
CA VAL A 539 -10.59 47.03 -8.06
C VAL A 539 -10.26 48.30 -7.30
N VAL A 540 -9.98 48.17 -6.01
CA VAL A 540 -9.61 49.27 -5.12
C VAL A 540 -8.23 48.99 -4.52
N GLU A 541 -7.27 49.87 -4.76
CA GLU A 541 -5.89 49.73 -4.26
C GLU A 541 -5.23 48.39 -4.62
N GLY A 542 -5.55 47.86 -5.81
CA GLY A 542 -5.00 46.59 -6.31
C GLY A 542 -5.77 45.35 -5.88
N VAL A 543 -6.80 45.48 -5.05
CA VAL A 543 -7.62 44.37 -4.53
C VAL A 543 -8.98 44.38 -5.22
N LEU A 544 -9.42 43.23 -5.75
CA LEU A 544 -10.76 43.08 -6.32
C LEU A 544 -11.79 42.88 -5.20
N ALA A 545 -12.84 43.69 -5.21
CA ALA A 545 -14.02 43.52 -4.37
C ALA A 545 -15.19 43.01 -5.22
N VAL A 546 -15.76 41.87 -4.84
CA VAL A 546 -16.97 41.30 -5.45
C VAL A 546 -18.09 41.22 -4.42
N GLU A 547 -19.34 41.26 -4.88
CA GLU A 547 -20.51 41.12 -4.00
C GLU A 547 -20.49 39.78 -3.27
N ARG A 548 -20.71 39.82 -1.95
CA ARG A 548 -20.72 38.61 -1.13
C ARG A 548 -22.08 37.90 -1.23
N THR A 549 -22.19 37.01 -2.20
CA THR A 549 -23.29 36.04 -2.28
C THR A 549 -22.82 34.66 -1.83
N GLU A 550 -23.76 33.78 -1.47
CA GLU A 550 -23.46 32.39 -1.12
C GLU A 550 -22.79 31.65 -2.28
N ALA A 551 -23.34 31.78 -3.49
CA ALA A 551 -22.79 31.17 -4.70
C ALA A 551 -21.34 31.61 -5.00
N VAL A 552 -21.06 32.92 -4.91
CA VAL A 552 -19.70 33.44 -5.16
C VAL A 552 -18.74 32.99 -4.07
N ARG A 553 -19.15 33.00 -2.79
CA ARG A 553 -18.32 32.52 -1.69
C ARG A 553 -17.99 31.04 -1.88
N ASP A 554 -18.99 30.21 -2.15
CA ASP A 554 -18.81 28.76 -2.25
C ASP A 554 -17.92 28.41 -3.45
N ALA A 555 -18.09 29.11 -4.59
CA ALA A 555 -17.19 28.96 -5.74
C ALA A 555 -15.73 29.35 -5.40
N LEU A 556 -15.51 30.48 -4.73
CA LEU A 556 -14.16 30.90 -4.32
C LEU A 556 -13.54 29.96 -3.29
N GLU A 557 -14.34 29.41 -2.37
CA GLU A 557 -13.90 28.40 -1.40
C GLU A 557 -13.54 27.09 -2.09
N SER A 558 -14.32 26.60 -3.06
CA SER A 558 -13.98 25.41 -3.86
C SER A 558 -12.71 25.61 -4.68
N LEU A 559 -12.48 26.81 -5.22
CA LEU A 559 -11.24 27.15 -5.94
C LEU A 559 -10.02 27.33 -5.02
N LEU A 560 -10.21 27.25 -3.69
CA LEU A 560 -9.20 27.53 -2.67
C LEU A 560 -8.57 28.92 -2.81
N LEU A 561 -9.34 29.91 -3.28
CA LEU A 561 -8.82 31.24 -3.55
C LEU A 561 -8.73 32.06 -2.26
N GLU A 562 -7.54 32.60 -1.98
CA GLU A 562 -7.35 33.46 -0.82
C GLU A 562 -8.15 34.77 -0.92
N HIS A 563 -8.93 35.06 0.11
CA HIS A 563 -9.74 36.26 0.16
C HIS A 563 -10.11 36.66 1.59
N ALA A 564 -10.34 37.96 1.79
CA ALA A 564 -10.91 38.47 3.03
C ALA A 564 -12.41 38.74 2.87
N ALA A 565 -13.21 38.35 3.85
CA ALA A 565 -14.64 38.65 3.87
C ALA A 565 -14.96 39.93 4.64
N THR A 566 -15.90 40.70 4.11
CA THR A 566 -16.59 41.78 4.81
C THR A 566 -18.10 41.48 4.83
N PRO A 567 -18.94 42.25 5.54
CA PRO A 567 -20.38 42.02 5.53
C PRO A 567 -20.99 41.99 4.11
N ASP A 568 -20.52 42.84 3.21
CA ASP A 568 -21.13 43.06 1.89
C ASP A 568 -20.27 42.59 0.70
N ALA A 569 -18.97 42.33 0.91
CA ALA A 569 -18.04 42.01 -0.18
C ALA A 569 -16.97 40.98 0.20
N LEU A 570 -16.48 40.24 -0.80
CA LEU A 570 -15.28 39.40 -0.73
C LEU A 570 -14.13 40.14 -1.43
N ARG A 571 -12.97 40.18 -0.79
CA ARG A 571 -11.80 40.95 -1.23
C ARG A 571 -10.66 40.01 -1.62
N ILE A 572 -10.30 40.02 -2.90
CA ILE A 572 -9.36 39.11 -3.53
C ILE A 572 -8.09 39.91 -3.91
N PRO A 573 -6.98 39.75 -3.19
CA PRO A 573 -5.73 40.45 -3.51
C PRO A 573 -5.13 39.96 -4.83
N THR A 574 -5.04 38.64 -5.01
CA THR A 574 -4.44 37.98 -6.19
C THR A 574 -5.53 37.66 -7.21
N TRP A 575 -6.16 38.69 -7.77
CA TRP A 575 -7.36 38.51 -8.60
C TRP A 575 -7.08 38.33 -10.10
N ARG A 576 -5.90 38.75 -10.60
CA ARG A 576 -5.62 38.76 -12.05
C ARG A 576 -5.61 37.36 -12.67
N PRO A 577 -4.96 36.33 -12.10
CA PRO A 577 -5.05 34.99 -12.66
C PRO A 577 -6.49 34.47 -12.68
N LEU A 578 -7.26 34.71 -11.60
CA LEU A 578 -8.69 34.38 -11.56
C LEU A 578 -9.46 35.04 -12.71
N ALA A 579 -9.35 36.36 -12.85
CA ALA A 579 -10.05 37.09 -13.91
C ALA A 579 -9.66 36.57 -15.29
N ARG A 580 -8.37 36.29 -15.54
CA ARG A 580 -7.90 35.75 -16.82
C ARG A 580 -8.44 34.34 -17.08
N SER A 581 -8.49 33.47 -16.08
CA SER A 581 -9.13 32.14 -16.19
C SER A 581 -10.63 32.24 -16.50
N LEU A 582 -11.31 33.29 -16.04
CA LEU A 582 -12.73 33.56 -16.32
C LEU A 582 -12.96 34.27 -17.68
N GLY A 583 -11.91 34.48 -18.50
CA GLY A 583 -12.03 35.22 -19.76
C GLY A 583 -12.32 36.71 -19.57
N ILE A 584 -11.84 37.30 -18.47
CA ILE A 584 -12.04 38.70 -18.08
C ILE A 584 -10.71 39.46 -18.15
N ASP A 585 -10.72 40.65 -18.75
CA ASP A 585 -9.52 41.49 -18.86
C ASP A 585 -9.18 42.27 -17.58
N ASP A 586 -8.01 42.93 -17.55
CA ASP A 586 -7.57 43.73 -16.39
C ASP A 586 -8.51 44.94 -16.11
N GLY A 587 -9.43 45.25 -17.02
CA GLY A 587 -10.48 46.26 -16.85
C GLY A 587 -11.82 45.69 -16.38
N LEU A 588 -11.85 44.42 -15.93
CA LEU A 588 -13.04 43.67 -15.52
C LEU A 588 -14.08 43.50 -16.63
N ARG A 589 -13.67 43.52 -17.90
CA ARG A 589 -14.59 43.26 -19.01
C ARG A 589 -14.61 41.78 -19.36
N LYS A 590 -15.79 41.18 -19.28
CA LYS A 590 -16.09 39.84 -19.77
C LYS A 590 -16.25 39.88 -21.30
N GLU A 591 -15.54 39.01 -22.00
CA GLU A 591 -15.48 38.99 -23.48
C GLU A 591 -16.38 37.92 -24.14
N TRP A 592 -17.18 37.21 -23.35
CA TRP A 592 -18.03 36.09 -23.77
C TRP A 592 -19.38 36.08 -23.04
N ASP A 593 -20.40 35.47 -23.63
CA ASP A 593 -21.70 35.19 -23.02
C ASP A 593 -21.89 33.68 -22.79
N ALA A 594 -22.77 33.29 -21.86
CA ALA A 594 -23.04 31.87 -21.56
C ALA A 594 -23.39 31.07 -22.83
N ASP A 595 -24.10 31.66 -23.79
CA ASP A 595 -24.47 31.06 -25.08
C ASP A 595 -23.27 30.76 -26.01
N ASP A 596 -22.09 31.33 -25.74
CA ASP A 596 -20.86 31.09 -26.52
C ASP A 596 -20.14 29.79 -26.12
N LEU A 597 -20.33 29.31 -24.88
CA LEU A 597 -19.75 28.04 -24.42
C LEU A 597 -20.28 26.86 -25.21
N SER A 598 -19.40 25.97 -25.64
CA SER A 598 -19.81 24.79 -26.40
C SER A 598 -20.66 23.85 -25.56
N ARG A 599 -21.50 23.05 -26.23
CA ARG A 599 -22.27 22.00 -25.56
C ARG A 599 -21.37 21.00 -24.82
N ALA A 600 -20.20 20.70 -25.38
CA ALA A 600 -19.25 19.76 -24.78
C ALA A 600 -18.64 20.31 -23.48
N ALA A 601 -18.45 21.63 -23.38
CA ALA A 601 -18.00 22.27 -22.14
C ALA A 601 -19.10 22.31 -21.07
N ARG A 602 -20.35 22.61 -21.45
CA ARG A 602 -21.47 22.70 -20.49
C ARG A 602 -21.93 21.37 -19.92
N GLU A 603 -21.87 20.30 -20.71
CA GLU A 603 -22.34 18.97 -20.32
C GLU A 603 -21.20 18.08 -19.77
N TYR A 604 -19.98 18.62 -19.61
CA TYR A 604 -18.85 17.84 -19.10
C TYR A 604 -19.07 17.45 -17.63
N ALA A 605 -18.91 16.16 -17.33
CA ALA A 605 -19.24 15.57 -16.02
C ALA A 605 -20.62 16.02 -15.50
N ASP A 606 -21.64 15.97 -16.37
CA ASP A 606 -23.00 16.41 -16.07
C ASP A 606 -23.14 17.90 -15.66
N GLY A 607 -22.13 18.71 -15.99
CA GLY A 607 -22.06 20.13 -15.65
C GLY A 607 -21.38 20.43 -14.31
N GLU A 608 -20.90 19.40 -13.60
CA GLU A 608 -20.26 19.53 -12.28
C GLU A 608 -18.74 19.82 -12.37
N ASN A 609 -18.17 19.88 -13.57
CA ASN A 609 -16.76 20.20 -13.80
C ASN A 609 -16.59 21.29 -14.86
N ALA A 610 -16.12 22.47 -14.43
CA ALA A 610 -15.96 23.65 -15.28
C ALA A 610 -14.64 23.69 -16.08
N ILE A 611 -13.75 22.69 -15.97
CA ILE A 611 -12.41 22.76 -16.60
C ILE A 611 -12.46 23.03 -18.10
N ARG A 612 -13.44 22.45 -18.80
CA ARG A 612 -13.61 22.67 -20.25
C ARG A 612 -14.14 24.07 -20.57
N ALA A 613 -15.08 24.57 -19.77
CA ALA A 613 -15.62 25.92 -19.94
C ALA A 613 -14.52 26.99 -19.71
N VAL A 614 -13.68 26.77 -18.70
CA VAL A 614 -12.53 27.61 -18.39
C VAL A 614 -11.54 27.64 -19.57
N ASN A 615 -11.18 26.48 -20.13
CA ASN A 615 -10.25 26.41 -21.27
C ASN A 615 -10.81 27.01 -22.58
N GLU A 616 -12.13 27.15 -22.73
CA GLU A 616 -12.72 27.82 -23.90
C GLU A 616 -12.60 29.35 -23.84
N VAL A 617 -12.46 29.93 -22.65
CA VAL A 617 -12.48 31.39 -22.45
C VAL A 617 -11.15 31.96 -21.95
N ALA A 618 -10.32 31.16 -21.28
CA ALA A 618 -9.03 31.58 -20.79
C ALA A 618 -8.05 31.84 -21.97
N PRO A 619 -7.14 32.82 -21.85
CA PRO A 619 -6.17 33.11 -22.91
C PRO A 619 -4.97 32.16 -22.93
N PHE A 620 -5.00 31.10 -22.12
CA PHE A 620 -3.97 30.07 -21.95
C PHE A 620 -4.64 28.76 -21.50
N GLU A 621 -3.94 27.64 -21.65
CA GLU A 621 -4.42 26.34 -21.16
C GLU A 621 -4.40 26.28 -19.62
N ILE A 622 -5.42 25.64 -19.05
CA ILE A 622 -5.54 25.37 -17.61
C ILE A 622 -5.72 23.86 -17.42
N ARG A 623 -4.79 23.25 -16.69
CA ARG A 623 -4.84 21.82 -16.32
C ARG A 623 -5.77 21.61 -15.11
N GLU A 624 -6.32 20.40 -14.97
CA GLU A 624 -6.95 20.02 -13.71
C GLU A 624 -5.88 19.96 -12.60
N ARG A 625 -6.02 20.78 -11.56
CA ARG A 625 -4.98 20.91 -10.53
C ARG A 625 -4.86 19.70 -9.58
N ALA A 626 -5.94 18.98 -9.27
CA ALA A 626 -5.91 17.81 -8.38
C ALA A 626 -7.15 16.89 -8.56
N PRO A 627 -7.28 16.24 -9.73
CA PRO A 627 -8.52 15.59 -10.16
C PRO A 627 -8.78 14.16 -9.67
#